data_AF-A0A439E0T4-F1
#
_entry.id   AF-A0A439E0T4-F1
#
_cell.length_a   1.000
_cell.length_b   1.000
_cell.length_c   1.000
_cell.angle_alpha   90.00
_cell.angle_beta   90.00
_cell.angle_gamma   90.00
#
_symmetry.space_group_name_H-M   'P 1'
#
loop_
_entity.id
_entity.type
_entity.pdbx_description
1 polymer ?
#
loop_
_entity_poly.entity_id
_entity_poly.type
_entity_poly.pdbx_seq_one_letter_code
_entity_poly.pdbx_strand_id
1 'polypeptide(L)' 'MRRRRDPEQVDPIAVAAATPDAPFDPCELLTFDGVQCGSWEALAAMQAARRDQLGGGRVDA' A
#
# COMPACT_ATOMS: atom_id res chain seq x y z
N MET A 1 -32.39 -8.45 -26.68
CA MET A 1 -31.74 -7.21 -27.16
C MET A 1 -30.33 -7.14 -26.57
N ARG A 2 -29.27 -7.29 -27.38
CA ARG A 2 -27.89 -7.09 -26.91
C ARG A 2 -27.65 -5.58 -26.85
N ARG A 3 -27.41 -5.03 -25.66
CA ARG A 3 -26.94 -3.65 -25.49
C ARG A 3 -25.57 -3.58 -26.17
N ARG A 4 -25.49 -2.89 -27.31
CA ARG A 4 -24.20 -2.57 -27.94
C ARG A 4 -23.45 -1.69 -26.94
N ARG A 5 -22.28 -2.13 -26.46
CA ARG A 5 -21.39 -1.28 -25.65
C ARG A 5 -21.01 -0.08 -26.50
N ASP A 6 -21.14 1.12 -25.94
CA ASP A 6 -20.64 2.34 -26.56
C ASP A 6 -19.13 2.18 -26.78
N PRO A 7 -18.59 2.39 -27.99
CA PRO A 7 -17.17 2.17 -28.29
C PRO A 7 -16.22 3.07 -27.49
N GLU A 8 -16.74 4.14 -26.86
CA GLU A 8 -15.97 5.04 -26.00
C GLU A 8 -15.92 4.60 -24.53
N GLN A 9 -16.68 3.57 -24.14
CA GLN A 9 -16.73 3.12 -22.76
C GLN A 9 -15.55 2.16 -22.50
N VAL A 10 -14.44 2.73 -22.06
CA VAL A 10 -13.23 2.01 -21.65
C VAL A 10 -13.60 0.98 -20.57
N ASP A 11 -13.40 -0.31 -20.86
CA ASP A 11 -13.64 -1.39 -19.92
C ASP A 11 -12.51 -1.39 -18.87
N PRO A 12 -12.77 -1.02 -17.60
CA PRO A 12 -11.73 -0.86 -16.59
C PRO A 12 -11.01 -2.18 -16.28
N ILE A 13 -11.69 -3.31 -16.47
CA ILE A 13 -11.08 -4.64 -16.29
C ILE A 13 -10.08 -4.90 -17.41
N ALA A 14 -10.42 -4.53 -18.65
CA ALA A 14 -9.52 -4.67 -19.78
C ALA A 14 -8.28 -3.77 -19.64
N VAL A 15 -8.45 -2.56 -19.10
CA VAL A 15 -7.32 -1.65 -18.81
C VAL A 15 -6.42 -2.25 -17.73
N ALA A 16 -6.97 -2.67 -16.59
CA ALA A 16 -6.19 -3.27 -15.51
C ALA A 16 -5.46 -4.54 -15.95
N ALA A 17 -6.07 -5.36 -16.82
CA ALA A 17 -5.43 -6.54 -17.39
C ALA A 17 -4.30 -6.20 -18.39
N ALA A 18 -4.42 -5.09 -19.13
CA ALA A 18 -3.40 -4.62 -20.06
C ALA A 18 -2.21 -3.94 -19.35
N THR A 19 -2.45 -3.36 -18.18
CA THR A 19 -1.44 -2.74 -17.32
C THR A 19 -1.48 -3.36 -15.93
N PRO A 20 -1.04 -4.63 -15.79
CA PRO A 20 -0.97 -5.26 -14.47
C PRO A 20 -0.02 -4.45 -13.59
N ASP A 21 -0.41 -4.24 -12.34
CA ASP A 21 0.44 -3.57 -11.35
C ASP A 21 1.78 -4.32 -11.24
N ALA A 22 2.87 -3.55 -11.13
CA ALA A 22 4.15 -4.14 -10.79
C ALA A 22 4.05 -4.77 -9.39
N PRO A 23 4.67 -5.95 -9.16
CA PRO A 23 4.73 -6.50 -7.82
C PRO A 23 5.43 -5.51 -6.89
N PHE A 24 4.89 -5.33 -5.69
CA PHE A 24 5.53 -4.50 -4.67
C PHE A 24 6.90 -5.07 -4.29
N ASP A 25 7.90 -4.19 -4.14
CA ASP A 25 9.20 -4.60 -3.61
C ASP A 25 9.09 -4.82 -2.09
N PRO A 26 9.26 -6.05 -1.59
CA PRO A 26 9.18 -6.33 -0.16
C PRO A 26 10.25 -5.58 0.65
N CYS A 27 11.41 -5.27 0.07
CA CYS A 27 12.44 -4.47 0.75
C CYS A 27 11.98 -3.02 0.94
N GLU A 28 11.32 -2.45 -0.06
CA GLU A 28 10.72 -1.12 0.02
C GLU A 28 9.62 -1.09 1.09
N LEU A 29 8.76 -2.12 1.14
CA LEU A 29 7.72 -2.25 2.16
C LEU A 29 8.27 -2.37 3.58
N LEU A 30 9.47 -2.94 3.72
CA LEU A 30 10.16 -3.11 5.00
C LEU A 30 11.11 -1.95 5.31
N THR A 31 10.91 -0.77 4.73
CA THR A 31 11.72 0.41 4.99
C THR A 31 11.00 1.37 5.94
N PHE A 32 11.69 1.83 6.98
CA PHE A 32 11.22 2.83 7.93
C PHE A 32 12.27 3.92 8.11
N ASP A 33 11.88 5.19 7.94
CA ASP A 33 12.79 6.35 7.98
C ASP A 33 14.04 6.18 7.09
N GLY A 34 13.89 5.52 5.93
CA GLY A 34 14.97 5.25 4.99
C GLY A 34 15.90 4.08 5.37
N VAL A 35 15.56 3.32 6.42
CA VAL A 35 16.31 2.15 6.88
C VAL A 35 15.51 0.87 6.64
N GLN A 36 16.13 -0.12 6.00
CA GLN A 36 15.51 -1.44 5.81
C GLN A 36 15.50 -2.23 7.13
N CYS A 37 14.32 -2.65 7.58
CA CYS A 37 14.08 -3.33 8.85
C CYS A 37 14.36 -4.84 8.79
N GLY A 38 14.36 -5.45 7.60
CA GLY A 38 14.66 -6.86 7.38
C GLY A 38 13.55 -7.85 7.79
N SER A 39 12.58 -7.42 8.61
CA SER A 39 11.36 -8.19 8.92
C SER A 39 10.18 -7.29 9.29
N TRP A 40 8.97 -7.85 9.25
CA TRP A 40 7.74 -7.14 9.63
C TRP A 40 7.67 -6.83 11.13
N GLU A 41 8.21 -7.71 11.97
CA GLU A 41 8.28 -7.50 13.42
C GLU A 41 9.18 -6.32 13.76
N ALA A 42 10.33 -6.21 13.08
CA ALA A 42 11.25 -5.08 13.25
C ALA A 42 10.61 -3.77 12.78
N LEU A 43 9.93 -3.77 11.64
CA LEU A 43 9.19 -2.62 11.14
C LEU A 43 8.12 -2.16 12.15
N ALA A 44 7.33 -3.10 12.68
CA ALA A 44 6.28 -2.81 13.66
C ALA A 44 6.87 -2.22 14.95
N ALA A 45 7.98 -2.77 15.45
CA ALA A 45 8.66 -2.25 16.64
C ALA A 45 9.19 -0.81 16.43
N MET A 46 9.77 -0.52 15.27
CA MET A 46 10.27 0.83 14.93
C MET A 46 9.12 1.84 14.81
N GLN A 47 8.02 1.47 14.17
CA GLN A 47 6.82 2.31 14.08
C GLN A 47 6.19 2.58 15.45
N ALA A 48 6.13 1.57 16.34
CA ALA A 48 5.64 1.72 17.70
C ALA A 48 6.54 2.68 18.51
N ALA A 49 7.86 2.47 18.47
CA ALA A 49 8.81 3.33 19.15
C ALA A 49 8.74 4.78 18.65
N ARG A 50 8.57 5.00 17.33
CA ARG A 50 8.40 6.35 16.77
C ARG A 50 7.13 7.02 17.28
N ARG A 51 6.02 6.28 17.38
CA ARG A 51 4.75 6.79 17.90
C ARG A 51 4.87 7.25 19.35
N ASP A 52 5.59 6.47 20.17
CA ASP A 52 5.83 6.82 21.57
C ASP A 52 6.73 8.07 21.69
N GLN A 53 7.79 8.15 20.88
CA GLN A 53 8.68 9.32 20.82
C GLN A 53 7.97 10.60 20.38
N LEU A 54 7.00 10.50 19.47
CA LEU A 54 6.19 11.63 19.02
C LEU A 54 5.14 12.07 20.05
N GLY A 55 5.15 11.47 21.24
CA GLY A 55 4.40 11.97 22.39
C GLY A 55 2.98 11.42 22.45
N GLY A 56 2.81 10.11 22.27
CA GLY A 56 1.69 9.33 22.78
C GLY A 56 0.39 10.13 22.93
N GLY A 57 -0.18 10.55 21.80
CA GLY A 57 -1.55 11.06 21.75
C GLY A 57 -2.48 9.92 22.11
N ARG A 58 -2.65 9.69 23.41
CA ARG A 58 -3.70 8.89 24.01
C ARG A 58 -5.01 9.56 23.61
N VAL A 59 -5.57 9.15 22.47
CA VAL A 59 -6.99 9.32 22.22
C VAL A 59 -7.65 8.19 23.00
N ASP A 60 -7.91 8.47 24.28
CA ASP A 60 -8.86 7.65 25.02
C ASP A 60 -10.19 7.68 24.27
N ALA A 61 -10.68 6.50 23.90
CA ALA A 61 -12.05 6.26 23.46
C ALA A 61 -12.62 5.15 24.34
#